data_AF-A0A2V8CCG5-F1
#
_entry.id   AF-A0A2V8CCG5-F1
#
_cell.length_a   1.000
_cell.length_b   1.000
_cell.length_c   1.000
_cell.angle_alpha   90.00
_cell.angle_beta   90.00
_cell.angle_gamma   90.00
#
_symmetry.space_group_name_H-M   'P 1'
#
loop_
_entity.id
_entity.type
_entity.pdbx_description
1 polymer ?
#
loop_
_entity_poly.entity_id
_entity_poly.type
_entity_poly.pdbx_seq_one_letter_code
_entity_poly.pdbx_strand_id
1 'polypeptide(L)'
;MFVLPDAKVAIDAVGGPPGDYALDAKDGIVEHLDVRRWRWTAPVRPGSYALKLDGPGGKDTVTLHAFVLVPFKQVTSGWLNGYRIGDYPPPLKGNPLYVAPAGFVEVTHDNEHTRVSPHFELKQFICKEDTTRKYPKYLVVQERLLLKLEAVLERVNALGFAADTLNVMSAYRTPYYNHAIGDVRYSMHQFGGAADIFVDPGNKGRMIDLNGDGVVDLGDSKFLYDEIDRMLATPPYQKFQGGLGFYRATSAHPPFVHLDVRGTKARWQG
;
A
#
# COMPACT_ATOMS: atom_id res chain seq x y z
N MET A 1 -4.41 -7.40 5.80
CA MET A 1 -4.07 -6.95 7.17
C MET A 1 -2.59 -7.17 7.44
N PHE A 2 -1.97 -6.34 8.28
CA PHE A 2 -0.53 -6.40 8.61
C PHE A 2 -0.34 -6.50 10.12
N VAL A 3 0.23 -7.60 10.62
CA VAL A 3 0.22 -7.92 12.05
C VAL A 3 1.55 -8.49 12.53
N LEU A 4 1.90 -8.31 13.80
CA LEU A 4 3.05 -9.00 14.39
C LEU A 4 2.72 -10.49 14.63
N PRO A 5 3.75 -11.34 14.80
CA PRO A 5 3.58 -12.70 15.31
C PRO A 5 2.74 -12.74 16.59
N ASP A 6 1.89 -13.76 16.72
CA ASP A 6 0.96 -13.98 17.85
C ASP A 6 -0.09 -12.87 18.08
N ALA A 7 -0.18 -11.88 17.18
CA ALA A 7 -1.19 -10.84 17.28
C ALA A 7 -2.60 -11.44 17.15
N LYS A 8 -3.52 -10.96 17.99
CA LYS A 8 -4.93 -11.32 17.94
C LYS A 8 -5.70 -10.22 17.24
N VAL A 9 -6.39 -10.56 16.16
CA VAL A 9 -7.18 -9.62 15.36
C VAL A 9 -8.63 -10.04 15.35
N ALA A 10 -9.53 -9.10 15.61
CA ALA A 10 -10.95 -9.28 15.41
C ALA A 10 -11.28 -9.16 13.92
N ILE A 11 -12.07 -10.11 13.41
CA ILE A 11 -12.53 -10.13 12.02
C ILE A 11 -14.05 -10.14 12.06
N ASP A 12 -14.64 -9.11 11.45
CA ASP A 12 -16.09 -8.90 11.40
C ASP A 12 -16.57 -8.97 9.95
N ALA A 13 -17.58 -9.79 9.68
CA ALA A 13 -18.29 -9.78 8.40
C ALA A 13 -19.37 -8.70 8.44
N VAL A 14 -19.12 -7.58 7.74
CA VAL A 14 -20.02 -6.41 7.70
C VAL A 14 -20.74 -6.31 6.35
N GLY A 15 -21.99 -5.83 6.37
CA GLY A 15 -22.69 -5.43 5.13
C GLY A 15 -23.20 -6.54 4.20
N GLY A 16 -23.33 -7.79 4.66
CA GLY A 16 -23.82 -8.91 3.84
C GLY A 16 -25.23 -9.44 4.20
N PRO A 17 -25.84 -10.31 3.35
CA PRO A 17 -27.19 -10.86 3.54
C PRO A 17 -27.32 -11.64 4.86
N PRO A 18 -28.52 -11.78 5.43
CA PRO A 18 -28.76 -12.59 6.63
C PRO A 18 -28.38 -14.06 6.39
N GLY A 19 -27.94 -14.74 7.45
CA GLY A 19 -27.52 -16.15 7.42
C GLY A 19 -26.18 -16.39 8.10
N ASP A 20 -25.73 -17.64 8.04
CA ASP A 20 -24.50 -18.11 8.69
C ASP A 20 -23.27 -17.81 7.84
N TYR A 21 -22.23 -17.31 8.50
CA TYR A 21 -20.94 -17.03 7.88
C TYR A 21 -19.91 -17.96 8.50
N ALA A 22 -18.85 -18.27 7.76
CA ALA A 22 -17.75 -19.07 8.25
C ALA A 22 -16.42 -18.38 7.95
N LEU A 23 -15.47 -18.47 8.88
CA LEU A 23 -14.11 -18.03 8.69
C LEU A 23 -13.18 -19.22 8.88
N ASP A 24 -12.47 -19.59 7.82
CA ASP A 24 -11.53 -20.70 7.79
C ASP A 24 -10.11 -20.20 7.52
N ALA A 25 -9.14 -20.73 8.26
CA ALA A 25 -7.73 -20.46 8.04
C ALA A 25 -6.93 -21.75 8.21
N LYS A 26 -6.05 -22.04 7.25
CA LYS A 26 -5.13 -23.19 7.35
C LYS A 26 -4.10 -23.00 8.47
N ASP A 27 -3.73 -21.75 8.71
CA ASP A 27 -2.68 -21.35 9.63
C ASP A 27 -3.21 -20.30 10.63
N GLY A 28 -2.65 -20.34 11.83
CA GLY A 28 -3.12 -19.54 12.96
C GLY A 28 -4.31 -20.21 13.66
N ILE A 29 -4.91 -19.49 14.61
CA ILE A 29 -6.02 -20.01 15.42
C ILE A 29 -7.23 -19.12 15.22
N VAL A 30 -8.31 -19.68 14.69
CA VAL A 30 -9.61 -19.00 14.56
C VAL A 30 -10.48 -19.36 15.76
N GLU A 31 -10.96 -18.34 16.47
CA GLU A 31 -11.90 -18.45 17.58
C GLU A 31 -13.21 -17.77 17.17
N HIS A 32 -14.31 -18.52 17.13
CA HIS A 32 -15.63 -17.98 16.85
C HIS A 32 -16.14 -17.20 18.07
N LEU A 33 -16.49 -15.92 17.89
CA LEU A 33 -16.96 -15.05 18.97
C LEU A 33 -18.47 -14.79 18.89
N ASP A 34 -19.00 -14.63 17.67
CA ASP A 34 -20.42 -14.37 17.38
C ASP A 34 -20.72 -14.72 15.91
N VAL A 35 -22.00 -14.68 15.49
CA VAL A 35 -22.51 -15.10 14.16
C VAL A 35 -21.71 -14.53 12.97
N ARG A 36 -21.13 -13.34 13.14
CA ARG A 36 -20.34 -12.65 12.11
C ARG A 36 -19.00 -12.16 12.62
N ARG A 37 -18.52 -12.71 13.73
CA ARG A 37 -17.33 -12.21 14.41
C ARG A 37 -16.44 -13.37 14.85
N TRP A 38 -15.18 -13.25 14.48
CA TRP A 38 -14.12 -14.15 14.88
C TRP A 38 -12.95 -13.38 15.45
N ARG A 39 -12.10 -14.09 16.17
CA ARG A 39 -10.76 -13.66 16.50
C ARG A 39 -9.78 -14.60 15.86
N TRP A 40 -8.88 -14.08 15.04
CA TRP A 40 -7.77 -14.84 14.49
C TRP A 40 -6.48 -14.48 15.24
N THR A 41 -5.76 -15.49 15.70
CA THR A 41 -4.42 -15.36 16.26
C THR A 41 -3.40 -15.72 15.18
N ALA A 42 -2.54 -14.75 14.85
CA ALA A 42 -1.51 -14.88 13.84
C ALA A 42 -0.47 -15.96 14.20
N PRO A 43 0.03 -16.75 13.24
CA PRO A 43 1.17 -17.62 13.44
C PRO A 43 2.41 -16.90 13.98
N VAL A 44 3.27 -17.65 14.67
CA VAL A 44 4.60 -17.16 15.12
C VAL A 44 5.55 -16.84 13.97
N ARG A 45 5.35 -17.50 12.81
CA ARG A 45 6.23 -17.40 11.66
C ARG A 45 5.79 -16.21 10.78
N PRO A 46 6.70 -15.29 10.43
CA PRO A 46 6.42 -14.27 9.42
C PRO A 46 6.04 -14.87 8.07
N GLY A 47 5.21 -14.18 7.31
CA GLY A 47 4.75 -14.63 5.99
C GLY A 47 3.34 -14.15 5.64
N SER A 48 2.84 -14.60 4.49
CA SER A 48 1.48 -14.33 4.02
C SER A 48 0.56 -15.52 4.29
N TYR A 49 -0.60 -15.25 4.87
CA TYR A 49 -1.61 -16.23 5.27
C TYR A 49 -2.96 -15.86 4.68
N ALA A 50 -3.67 -16.85 4.16
CA ALA A 50 -5.00 -16.67 3.59
C ALA A 50 -6.06 -17.11 4.61
N LEU A 51 -7.01 -16.22 4.88
CA LEU A 51 -8.21 -16.52 5.63
C LEU A 51 -9.39 -16.45 4.66
N LYS A 52 -10.21 -17.49 4.61
CA LYS A 52 -11.38 -17.57 3.75
C LYS A 52 -12.61 -17.25 4.57
N LEU A 53 -13.34 -16.22 4.16
CA LEU A 53 -14.62 -15.84 4.74
C LEU A 53 -15.71 -16.23 3.74
N ASP A 54 -16.52 -17.23 4.11
CA ASP A 54 -17.64 -17.71 3.32
C ASP A 54 -18.94 -17.06 3.80
N GLY A 55 -19.72 -16.55 2.85
CA GLY A 55 -21.06 -16.04 3.08
C GLY A 55 -22.12 -17.15 3.16
N PRO A 56 -23.37 -16.79 3.49
CA PRO A 56 -24.45 -17.76 3.66
C PRO A 56 -24.65 -18.70 2.47
N GLY A 57 -24.64 -20.00 2.76
CA GLY A 57 -24.78 -21.05 1.74
C GLY A 57 -23.55 -21.24 0.85
N GLY A 58 -22.39 -20.66 1.20
CA GLY A 58 -21.11 -20.88 0.51
C GLY A 58 -21.04 -20.32 -0.91
N LYS A 59 -21.90 -19.36 -1.26
CA LYS A 59 -21.98 -18.80 -2.62
C LYS A 59 -20.96 -17.70 -2.89
N ASP A 60 -20.63 -16.93 -1.86
CA ASP A 60 -19.69 -15.81 -1.93
C ASP A 60 -18.52 -16.08 -0.98
N THR A 61 -17.31 -16.15 -1.49
CA THR A 61 -16.08 -16.34 -0.70
C THR A 61 -15.18 -15.12 -0.85
N VAL A 62 -14.79 -14.51 0.27
CA VAL A 62 -13.75 -13.49 0.32
C VAL A 62 -12.47 -14.12 0.85
N THR A 63 -11.36 -13.91 0.15
CA THR A 63 -10.03 -14.25 0.68
C THR A 63 -9.39 -13.01 1.28
N LEU A 64 -9.17 -13.03 2.59
CA LEU A 64 -8.41 -12.03 3.33
C LEU A 64 -6.96 -12.46 3.43
N HIS A 65 -6.05 -11.67 2.87
CA HIS A 65 -4.61 -11.88 3.04
C HIS A 65 -4.12 -11.17 4.31
N ALA A 66 -3.58 -11.95 5.25
CA ALA A 66 -2.89 -11.48 6.44
C ALA A 66 -1.38 -11.64 6.26
N PHE A 67 -0.65 -10.56 6.45
CA PHE A 67 0.81 -10.56 6.42
C PHE A 67 1.32 -10.49 7.86
N VAL A 68 1.90 -11.58 8.33
CA VAL A 68 2.62 -11.62 9.61
C VAL A 68 4.01 -11.05 9.37
N LEU A 69 4.30 -9.95 10.06
CA LEU A 69 5.48 -9.13 9.87
C LEU A 69 6.71 -9.78 10.49
N VAL A 70 7.87 -9.53 9.89
CA VAL A 70 9.15 -9.67 10.57
C VAL A 70 9.29 -8.51 11.56
N PRO A 71 9.36 -8.76 12.87
CA PRO A 71 9.42 -7.69 13.87
C PRO A 71 10.61 -6.76 13.68
N PHE A 72 10.40 -5.44 13.85
CA PHE A 72 11.45 -4.42 13.67
C PHE A 72 12.69 -4.68 14.54
N LYS A 73 12.49 -5.25 15.73
CA LYS A 73 13.58 -5.63 16.65
C LYS A 73 14.61 -6.61 16.08
N GLN A 74 14.33 -7.26 14.95
CA GLN A 74 15.28 -8.13 14.26
C GLN A 74 16.29 -7.35 13.40
N VAL A 75 16.03 -6.06 13.13
CA VAL A 75 16.98 -5.19 12.43
C VAL A 75 18.21 -5.01 13.33
N THR A 76 19.38 -5.43 12.84
CA THR A 76 20.65 -5.30 13.54
C THR A 76 21.59 -4.45 12.70
N SER A 77 22.11 -3.36 13.28
CA SER A 77 23.01 -2.42 12.61
C SER A 77 22.48 -1.90 11.25
N GLY A 78 21.15 -1.68 11.15
CA GLY A 78 20.49 -1.21 9.93
C GLY A 78 20.24 -2.29 8.87
N TRP A 79 20.43 -3.57 9.18
CA TRP A 79 20.21 -4.69 8.26
C TRP A 79 19.18 -5.68 8.79
N LEU A 80 18.38 -6.24 7.88
CA LEU A 80 17.42 -7.32 8.13
C LEU A 80 17.65 -8.44 7.12
N ASN A 81 18.16 -9.59 7.57
CA ASN A 81 18.41 -10.76 6.72
C ASN A 81 19.17 -10.44 5.40
N GLY A 82 20.20 -9.58 5.49
CA GLY A 82 21.01 -9.16 4.33
C GLY A 82 20.40 -8.07 3.47
N TYR A 83 19.20 -7.57 3.81
CA TYR A 83 18.56 -6.42 3.17
C TYR A 83 18.79 -5.15 3.99
N ARG A 84 19.17 -4.05 3.34
CA ARG A 84 19.54 -2.82 4.04
C ARG A 84 18.30 -1.98 4.35
N ILE A 85 17.99 -1.80 5.62
CA ILE A 85 16.90 -0.91 6.05
C ILE A 85 17.45 0.49 6.36
N GLY A 86 18.60 0.57 7.02
CA GLY A 86 19.10 1.82 7.60
C GLY A 86 18.31 2.27 8.83
N ASP A 87 18.44 3.53 9.19
CA ASP A 87 17.97 4.06 10.47
C ASP A 87 16.78 5.00 10.29
N TYR A 88 15.65 4.63 10.90
CA TYR A 88 14.49 5.51 10.96
C TYR A 88 14.81 6.76 11.80
N PRO A 89 14.39 7.96 11.37
CA PRO A 89 14.54 9.14 12.21
C PRO A 89 13.65 9.02 13.47
N PRO A 90 14.03 9.67 14.59
CA PRO A 90 13.14 9.76 15.75
C PRO A 90 11.85 10.50 15.35
N PRO A 91 10.70 10.20 15.98
CA PRO A 91 9.42 10.81 15.61
C PRO A 91 9.49 12.35 15.62
N LEU A 92 9.09 12.98 14.51
CA LEU A 92 9.14 14.44 14.35
C LEU A 92 8.29 15.12 15.44
N LYS A 93 8.96 15.75 16.41
CA LYS A 93 8.30 16.41 17.57
C LYS A 93 7.31 15.47 18.29
N GLY A 94 7.62 14.17 18.37
CA GLY A 94 6.75 13.18 19.01
C GLY A 94 5.49 12.83 18.22
N ASN A 95 5.37 13.25 16.95
CA ASN A 95 4.20 12.97 16.14
C ASN A 95 4.13 11.47 15.79
N PRO A 96 3.02 10.77 16.12
CA PRO A 96 2.88 9.32 15.91
C PRO A 96 2.94 8.89 14.43
N LEU A 97 2.70 9.81 13.48
CA LEU A 97 2.83 9.54 12.05
C LEU A 97 4.25 9.14 11.63
N TYR A 98 5.27 9.57 12.38
CA TYR A 98 6.69 9.34 12.08
C TYR A 98 7.34 8.35 13.04
N VAL A 99 6.55 7.47 13.66
CA VAL A 99 7.06 6.36 14.46
C VAL A 99 7.54 5.26 13.51
N ALA A 100 8.68 4.66 13.84
CA ALA A 100 9.21 3.51 13.11
C ALA A 100 8.17 2.37 13.07
N PRO A 101 8.10 1.60 11.98
CA PRO A 101 7.11 0.52 11.85
C PRO A 101 7.35 -0.55 12.92
N ALA A 102 6.28 -1.24 13.32
CA ALA A 102 6.38 -2.36 14.25
C ALA A 102 7.16 -3.56 13.65
N GLY A 103 7.14 -3.69 12.33
CA GLY A 103 7.83 -4.73 11.57
C GLY A 103 7.65 -4.52 10.08
N PHE A 104 8.13 -5.49 9.31
CA PHE A 104 8.18 -5.44 7.84
C PHE A 104 7.47 -6.64 7.23
N VAL A 105 6.81 -6.43 6.09
CA VAL A 105 6.36 -7.55 5.25
C VAL A 105 7.59 -8.16 4.60
N GLU A 106 7.80 -9.45 4.81
CA GLU A 106 8.80 -10.22 4.06
C GLU A 106 8.23 -10.59 2.69
N VAL A 107 8.87 -10.08 1.65
CA VAL A 107 8.55 -10.41 0.28
C VAL A 107 9.50 -11.50 -0.20
N THR A 108 8.97 -12.52 -0.84
CA THR A 108 9.68 -13.66 -1.41
C THR A 108 9.17 -13.92 -2.83
N HIS A 109 9.87 -14.76 -3.59
CA HIS A 109 9.38 -15.22 -4.91
C HIS A 109 7.99 -15.86 -4.82
N ASP A 110 7.69 -16.56 -3.71
CA ASP A 110 6.43 -17.27 -3.54
C ASP A 110 5.23 -16.34 -3.28
N ASN A 111 5.47 -15.14 -2.73
CA ASN A 111 4.40 -14.25 -2.28
C ASN A 111 4.36 -12.88 -2.96
N GLU A 112 5.32 -12.54 -3.82
CA GLU A 112 5.40 -11.20 -4.43
C GLU A 112 4.15 -10.83 -5.26
N HIS A 113 3.44 -11.83 -5.77
CA HIS A 113 2.18 -11.69 -6.51
C HIS A 113 0.92 -11.70 -5.62
N THR A 114 1.07 -11.78 -4.30
CA THR A 114 -0.08 -11.75 -3.39
C THR A 114 -0.75 -10.39 -3.47
N ARG A 115 -2.07 -10.38 -3.65
CA ARG A 115 -2.86 -9.15 -3.65
C ARG A 115 -2.90 -8.55 -2.24
N VAL A 116 -2.47 -7.30 -2.13
CA VAL A 116 -2.60 -6.50 -0.90
C VAL A 116 -3.93 -5.74 -0.87
N SER A 117 -4.54 -5.55 -2.04
CA SER A 117 -5.91 -5.08 -2.26
C SER A 117 -6.41 -5.62 -3.62
N PRO A 118 -7.70 -5.48 -3.98
CA PRO A 118 -8.26 -6.10 -5.18
C PRO A 118 -7.44 -5.87 -6.47
N HIS A 119 -6.87 -4.67 -6.64
CA HIS A 119 -6.17 -4.24 -7.85
C HIS A 119 -4.66 -4.04 -7.67
N PHE A 120 -4.09 -4.40 -6.51
CA PHE A 120 -2.67 -4.19 -6.23
C PHE A 120 -1.99 -5.42 -5.62
N GLU A 121 -0.83 -5.77 -6.16
CA GLU A 121 0.06 -6.85 -5.72
C GLU A 121 1.20 -6.33 -4.84
N LEU A 122 1.72 -7.19 -3.96
CA LEU A 122 2.79 -6.86 -3.03
C LEU A 122 4.05 -6.33 -3.73
N LYS A 123 4.44 -6.92 -4.86
CA LYS A 123 5.64 -6.52 -5.62
C LYS A 123 5.64 -5.06 -6.06
N GLN A 124 4.46 -4.45 -6.26
CA GLN A 124 4.33 -3.05 -6.68
C GLN A 124 4.83 -2.07 -5.60
N PHE A 125 4.97 -2.52 -4.36
CA PHE A 125 5.38 -1.68 -3.22
C PHE A 125 6.83 -1.91 -2.78
N ILE A 126 7.57 -2.80 -3.44
CA ILE A 126 8.98 -3.09 -3.12
C ILE A 126 9.84 -1.85 -3.34
N CYS A 127 10.80 -1.63 -2.43
CA CYS A 127 11.76 -0.54 -2.56
C CYS A 127 12.73 -0.79 -3.73
N LYS A 128 13.07 0.27 -4.47
CA LYS A 128 13.93 0.21 -5.67
C LYS A 128 15.43 0.16 -5.36
N GLU A 129 15.84 0.13 -4.09
CA GLU A 129 17.24 0.17 -3.69
C GLU A 129 18.07 -1.02 -4.17
N ASP A 130 17.43 -2.17 -4.28
CA ASP A 130 18.05 -3.42 -4.69
C ASP A 130 17.40 -3.89 -5.99
N THR A 131 18.10 -3.66 -7.10
CA THR A 131 17.70 -4.08 -8.45
C THR A 131 18.08 -5.53 -8.75
N THR A 132 18.69 -6.25 -7.80
CA THR A 132 19.00 -7.66 -7.97
C THR A 132 17.75 -8.53 -7.80
N ARG A 133 17.82 -9.76 -8.31
CA ARG A 133 16.78 -10.80 -8.12
C ARG A 133 16.87 -11.52 -6.77
N LYS A 134 17.66 -10.99 -5.84
CA LYS A 134 17.82 -11.60 -4.52
C LYS A 134 16.58 -11.31 -3.67
N TYR A 135 16.20 -12.31 -2.90
CA TYR A 135 15.13 -12.30 -1.92
C TYR A 135 15.65 -12.92 -0.61
N PRO A 136 15.05 -12.58 0.55
CA PRO A 136 13.87 -11.74 0.72
C PRO A 136 14.12 -10.24 0.52
N LYS A 137 13.04 -9.50 0.25
CA LYS A 137 12.98 -8.03 0.33
C LYS A 137 11.98 -7.64 1.40
N TYR A 138 12.04 -6.39 1.88
CA TYR A 138 11.20 -5.94 2.98
C TYR A 138 10.48 -4.65 2.67
N LEU A 139 9.21 -4.56 3.06
CA LEU A 139 8.44 -3.33 2.90
C LEU A 139 7.52 -3.00 4.07
N VAL A 140 7.13 -1.73 4.11
CA VAL A 140 6.07 -1.21 4.97
C VAL A 140 5.00 -0.62 4.08
N VAL A 141 3.74 -0.93 4.34
CA VAL A 141 2.61 -0.32 3.65
C VAL A 141 1.48 -0.09 4.65
N GLN A 142 0.84 1.08 4.58
CA GLN A 142 -0.31 1.41 5.40
C GLN A 142 -1.60 1.01 4.68
N GLU A 143 -2.52 0.36 5.38
CA GLU A 143 -3.83 -0.02 4.83
C GLU A 143 -4.59 1.19 4.25
N ARG A 144 -4.47 2.34 4.91
CA ARG A 144 -5.06 3.61 4.44
C ARG A 144 -4.53 4.04 3.06
N LEU A 145 -3.26 3.78 2.76
CA LEU A 145 -2.69 4.04 1.43
C LEU A 145 -3.31 3.12 0.38
N LEU A 146 -3.44 1.82 0.67
CA LEU A 146 -4.06 0.85 -0.24
C LEU A 146 -5.50 1.25 -0.57
N LEU A 147 -6.30 1.58 0.45
CA LEU A 147 -7.67 2.04 0.26
C LEU A 147 -7.75 3.35 -0.55
N LYS A 148 -6.79 4.26 -0.37
CA LYS A 148 -6.72 5.48 -1.18
C LYS A 148 -6.39 5.16 -2.64
N LEU A 149 -5.47 4.22 -2.89
CA LEU A 149 -5.10 3.82 -4.25
C LEU A 149 -6.28 3.15 -4.98
N GLU A 150 -7.05 2.31 -4.29
CA GLU A 150 -8.31 1.74 -4.81
C GLU A 150 -9.32 2.83 -5.18
N ALA A 151 -9.53 3.83 -4.30
CA ALA A 151 -10.43 4.95 -4.59
C ALA A 151 -9.95 5.82 -5.77
N VAL A 152 -8.64 6.04 -5.89
CA VAL A 152 -8.07 6.76 -7.04
C VAL A 152 -8.26 5.97 -8.32
N LEU A 153 -8.04 4.65 -8.29
CA LEU A 153 -8.27 3.78 -9.45
C LEU A 153 -9.74 3.78 -9.88
N GLU A 154 -10.67 3.72 -8.93
CA GLU A 154 -12.10 3.86 -9.20
C GLU A 154 -12.41 5.21 -9.86
N ARG A 155 -11.82 6.31 -9.37
CA ARG A 155 -11.96 7.63 -10.00
C ARG A 155 -11.40 7.65 -11.43
N VAL A 156 -10.23 7.07 -11.66
CA VAL A 156 -9.61 6.96 -12.99
C VAL A 156 -10.51 6.20 -13.96
N ASN A 157 -11.06 5.06 -13.53
CA ASN A 157 -12.01 4.29 -14.34
C ASN A 157 -13.31 5.06 -14.60
N ALA A 158 -13.84 5.79 -13.61
CA ALA A 158 -15.02 6.64 -13.76
C ALA A 158 -14.82 7.82 -14.73
N LEU A 159 -13.57 8.22 -14.98
CA LEU A 159 -13.20 9.22 -15.99
C LEU A 159 -13.12 8.63 -17.41
N GLY A 160 -13.30 7.31 -17.58
CA GLY A 160 -13.27 6.62 -18.86
C GLY A 160 -11.93 5.94 -19.20
N PHE A 161 -10.96 5.95 -18.27
CA PHE A 161 -9.68 5.27 -18.45
C PHE A 161 -9.76 3.85 -17.88
N ALA A 162 -10.08 2.87 -18.74
CA ALA A 162 -10.13 1.47 -18.33
C ALA A 162 -8.76 0.98 -17.87
N ALA A 163 -8.56 0.83 -16.57
CA ALA A 163 -7.31 0.43 -15.95
C ALA A 163 -7.57 -0.63 -14.86
N ASP A 164 -6.88 -1.76 -14.95
CA ASP A 164 -6.95 -2.84 -13.95
C ASP A 164 -6.15 -2.52 -12.67
N THR A 165 -5.21 -1.58 -12.76
CA THR A 165 -4.35 -1.12 -11.66
C THR A 165 -3.77 0.27 -11.99
N LEU A 166 -3.12 0.89 -11.01
CA LEU A 166 -2.25 2.06 -11.24
C LEU A 166 -0.80 1.59 -11.29
N ASN A 167 0.02 2.21 -12.14
CA ASN A 167 1.44 1.96 -12.08
C ASN A 167 2.00 2.64 -10.82
N VAL A 168 2.56 1.83 -9.90
CA VAL A 168 3.23 2.32 -8.70
C VAL A 168 4.71 2.47 -9.00
N MET A 169 5.11 3.69 -9.35
CA MET A 169 6.49 4.00 -9.69
C MET A 169 7.40 3.91 -8.46
N SER A 170 6.92 4.30 -7.29
CA SER A 170 7.66 4.22 -6.03
C SER A 170 6.67 4.24 -4.88
N ALA A 171 6.80 3.32 -3.92
CA ALA A 171 6.01 3.37 -2.68
C ALA A 171 6.93 3.30 -1.47
N TYR A 172 7.17 2.12 -0.90
CA TYR A 172 8.05 2.02 0.25
C TYR A 172 9.50 2.39 -0.12
N ARG A 173 10.12 3.21 0.72
CA ARG A 173 11.56 3.51 0.65
C ARG A 173 12.16 3.15 2.00
N THR A 174 13.21 2.33 2.03
CA THR A 174 13.96 2.17 3.28
C THR A 174 14.56 3.52 3.69
N PRO A 175 14.78 3.77 4.99
CA PRO A 175 15.51 4.95 5.43
C PRO A 175 16.86 5.13 4.72
N TYR A 176 17.59 4.02 4.50
CA TYR A 176 18.82 4.04 3.72
C TYR A 176 18.58 4.57 2.30
N TYR A 177 17.65 3.97 1.55
CA TYR A 177 17.40 4.37 0.17
C TYR A 177 16.87 5.81 0.06
N ASN A 178 15.97 6.20 0.97
CA ASN A 178 15.43 7.56 1.04
C ASN A 178 16.54 8.60 1.19
N HIS A 179 17.53 8.32 2.05
CA HIS A 179 18.71 9.16 2.19
C HIS A 179 19.60 9.14 0.93
N ALA A 180 19.83 7.96 0.35
CA ALA A 180 20.70 7.79 -0.81
C ALA A 180 20.22 8.56 -2.05
N ILE A 181 18.90 8.71 -2.22
CA ILE A 181 18.31 9.50 -3.32
C ILE A 181 18.12 10.98 -2.99
N GLY A 182 18.54 11.43 -1.80
CA GLY A 182 18.45 12.84 -1.39
C GLY A 182 17.04 13.33 -1.05
N ASP A 183 16.10 12.44 -0.71
CA ASP A 183 14.74 12.84 -0.31
C ASP A 183 14.73 13.41 1.12
N VAL A 184 13.63 14.09 1.48
CA VAL A 184 13.46 14.71 2.79
C VAL A 184 13.43 13.66 3.91
N ARG A 185 14.02 14.03 5.06
CA ARG A 185 14.22 13.15 6.22
C ARG A 185 12.94 12.45 6.71
N TYR A 186 11.80 13.13 6.64
CA TYR A 186 10.50 12.63 7.13
C TYR A 186 9.54 12.32 5.97
N SER A 187 10.06 11.87 4.83
CA SER A 187 9.25 11.43 3.70
C SER A 187 8.30 10.30 4.09
N MET A 188 7.02 10.43 3.71
CA MET A 188 5.98 9.43 4.03
C MET A 188 6.21 8.07 3.35
N HIS A 189 7.07 8.01 2.33
CA HIS A 189 7.51 6.75 1.70
C HIS A 189 8.20 5.82 2.70
N GLN A 190 8.95 6.37 3.67
CA GLN A 190 9.64 5.57 4.70
C GLN A 190 8.68 4.86 5.65
N PHE A 191 7.48 5.41 5.81
CA PHE A 191 6.47 4.93 6.77
C PHE A 191 5.34 4.16 6.06
N GLY A 192 5.54 3.76 4.80
CA GLY A 192 4.57 3.02 4.00
C GLY A 192 3.29 3.80 3.67
N GLY A 193 3.32 5.12 3.83
CA GLY A 193 2.14 5.98 3.71
C GLY A 193 2.10 6.82 2.44
N ALA A 194 3.01 6.61 1.48
CA ALA A 194 3.06 7.35 0.22
C ALA A 194 3.30 6.45 -0.99
N ALA A 195 2.82 6.91 -2.14
CA ALA A 195 3.07 6.32 -3.44
C ALA A 195 3.19 7.40 -4.51
N ASP A 196 4.09 7.18 -5.47
CA ASP A 196 4.19 7.91 -6.71
C ASP A 196 3.57 7.04 -7.81
N ILE A 197 2.53 7.56 -8.46
CA ILE A 197 1.67 6.80 -9.37
C ILE A 197 1.48 7.48 -10.73
N PHE A 198 1.18 6.67 -11.74
CA PHE A 198 0.66 7.14 -13.03
C PHE A 198 -0.29 6.12 -13.66
N VAL A 199 -1.11 6.57 -14.61
CA VAL A 199 -2.09 5.75 -15.32
C VAL A 199 -1.43 5.18 -16.58
N ASP A 200 -1.30 3.86 -16.66
CA ASP A 200 -0.69 3.14 -17.78
C ASP A 200 -1.38 1.79 -18.02
N PRO A 201 -2.61 1.79 -18.57
CA PRO A 201 -3.36 0.56 -18.78
C PRO A 201 -2.67 -0.41 -19.75
N GLY A 202 -1.82 0.12 -20.63
CA GLY A 202 -1.05 -0.67 -21.58
C GLY A 202 0.23 -1.28 -21.01
N ASN A 203 0.56 -1.00 -19.75
CA ASN A 203 1.80 -1.41 -19.08
C ASN A 203 3.06 -1.13 -19.93
N LYS A 204 3.12 0.08 -20.53
CA LYS A 204 4.20 0.53 -21.41
C LYS A 204 5.33 1.23 -20.64
N GLY A 205 5.23 1.32 -19.32
CA GLY A 205 6.15 2.07 -18.46
C GLY A 205 6.04 3.58 -18.65
N ARG A 206 4.91 4.07 -19.17
CA ARG A 206 4.69 5.50 -19.44
C ARG A 206 3.23 5.87 -19.17
N MET A 207 3.03 7.10 -18.69
CA MET A 207 1.70 7.67 -18.55
C MET A 207 1.00 7.77 -19.91
N ILE A 208 -0.33 7.62 -19.93
CA ILE A 208 -1.16 7.95 -21.08
C ILE A 208 -1.47 9.45 -21.12
N ASP A 209 -1.85 9.95 -22.28
CA ASP A 209 -2.42 11.30 -22.45
C ASP A 209 -3.81 11.32 -21.77
N LEU A 210 -3.86 11.90 -20.57
CA LEU A 210 -5.06 11.99 -19.75
C LEU A 210 -5.88 13.24 -20.06
N ASN A 211 -5.25 14.33 -20.52
CA ASN A 211 -5.96 15.57 -20.80
C ASN A 211 -6.49 15.64 -22.25
N GLY A 212 -6.05 14.73 -23.12
CA GLY A 212 -6.49 14.57 -24.51
C GLY A 212 -5.92 15.60 -25.47
N ASP A 213 -4.78 16.24 -25.15
CA ASP A 213 -4.16 17.25 -26.00
C ASP A 213 -3.16 16.69 -27.03
N GLY A 214 -2.92 15.39 -26.99
CA GLY A 214 -2.01 14.67 -27.90
C GLY A 214 -0.56 14.60 -27.42
N VAL A 215 -0.22 15.14 -26.25
CA VAL A 215 1.13 15.17 -25.68
C VAL A 215 1.14 14.61 -24.26
N VAL A 216 2.08 13.71 -23.97
CA VAL A 216 2.25 13.20 -22.60
C VAL A 216 3.27 14.06 -21.83
N ASP A 217 2.79 14.95 -20.96
CA ASP A 217 3.61 15.90 -20.22
C ASP A 217 3.09 16.26 -18.80
N LEU A 218 3.51 17.42 -18.27
CA LEU A 218 3.09 17.89 -16.95
C LEU A 218 1.55 18.07 -16.86
N GLY A 219 0.90 18.41 -17.97
CA GLY A 219 -0.54 18.55 -18.11
C GLY A 219 -1.30 17.31 -17.67
N ASP A 220 -0.81 16.11 -18.00
CA ASP A 220 -1.45 14.84 -17.61
C ASP A 220 -1.35 14.58 -16.11
N SER A 221 -0.14 14.74 -15.55
CA SER A 221 0.07 14.60 -14.11
C SER A 221 -0.77 15.63 -13.33
N LYS A 222 -0.90 16.85 -13.86
CA LYS A 222 -1.75 17.89 -13.29
C LYS A 222 -3.23 17.53 -13.39
N PHE A 223 -3.68 17.00 -14.52
CA PHE A 223 -5.06 16.54 -14.71
C PHE A 223 -5.42 15.48 -13.66
N LEU A 224 -4.60 14.44 -13.51
CA LEU A 224 -4.82 13.40 -12.50
C LEU A 224 -4.78 13.98 -11.08
N TYR A 225 -3.84 14.86 -10.79
CA TYR A 225 -3.74 15.55 -9.51
C TYR A 225 -5.01 16.35 -9.19
N ASP A 226 -5.54 17.12 -10.13
CA ASP A 226 -6.73 17.95 -9.90
C ASP A 226 -7.97 17.07 -9.64
N GLU A 227 -8.06 15.94 -10.35
CA GLU A 227 -9.11 14.93 -10.15
C GLU A 227 -9.04 14.28 -8.77
N ILE A 228 -7.83 13.93 -8.31
CA ILE A 228 -7.63 13.37 -6.97
C ILE A 228 -7.92 14.44 -5.89
N ASP A 229 -7.51 15.70 -6.06
CA ASP A 229 -7.79 16.76 -5.07
C ASP A 229 -9.29 17.04 -4.98
N ARG A 230 -10.02 17.08 -6.11
CA ARG A 230 -11.49 17.19 -6.13
C ARG A 230 -12.16 16.03 -5.42
N MET A 231 -11.72 14.79 -5.70
CA MET A 231 -12.25 13.59 -5.03
C MET A 231 -12.09 13.70 -3.51
N LEU A 232 -10.89 14.03 -3.04
CA LEU A 232 -10.55 14.11 -1.62
C LEU A 232 -11.30 15.23 -0.86
N ALA A 233 -11.82 16.24 -1.56
CA ALA A 233 -12.64 17.28 -0.95
C ALA A 233 -14.03 16.79 -0.52
N THR A 234 -14.52 15.68 -1.09
CA THR A 234 -15.86 15.16 -0.81
C THR A 234 -15.88 14.29 0.47
N PRO A 235 -16.98 14.31 1.26
CA PRO A 235 -17.02 13.66 2.58
C PRO A 235 -16.59 12.18 2.61
N PRO A 236 -16.97 11.31 1.65
CA PRO A 236 -16.57 9.90 1.68
C PRO A 236 -15.06 9.67 1.61
N TYR A 237 -14.32 10.58 0.96
CA TYR A 237 -12.88 10.44 0.69
C TYR A 237 -12.00 11.35 1.56
N GLN A 238 -12.57 12.26 2.36
CA GLN A 238 -11.80 13.10 3.31
C GLN A 238 -10.98 12.25 4.30
N LYS A 239 -11.46 11.04 4.63
CA LYS A 239 -10.71 10.06 5.41
C LYS A 239 -9.41 9.58 4.74
N PHE A 240 -9.12 9.92 3.49
CA PHE A 240 -7.87 9.60 2.78
C PHE A 240 -6.99 10.83 2.54
N GLN A 241 -7.28 11.93 3.25
CA GLN A 241 -6.52 13.16 3.10
C GLN A 241 -5.03 12.98 3.43
N GLY A 242 -4.19 13.71 2.70
CA GLY A 242 -2.74 13.74 2.89
C GLY A 242 -2.10 14.69 1.87
N GLY A 243 -0.79 14.54 1.66
CA GLY A 243 -0.04 15.23 0.62
C GLY A 243 -0.42 14.75 -0.78
N LEU A 244 -0.30 15.67 -1.74
CA LEU A 244 -0.52 15.44 -3.16
C LEU A 244 0.41 16.38 -3.94
N GLY A 245 1.14 15.86 -4.91
CA GLY A 245 1.99 16.66 -5.78
C GLY A 245 2.05 16.07 -7.18
N PHE A 246 2.24 16.91 -8.19
CA PHE A 246 2.36 16.48 -9.59
C PHE A 246 3.71 16.87 -10.16
N TYR A 247 4.26 16.01 -11.00
CA TYR A 247 5.65 16.06 -11.45
C TYR A 247 5.72 15.86 -12.96
N ARG A 248 6.60 16.63 -13.62
CA ARG A 248 6.90 16.45 -15.04
C ARG A 248 7.70 15.18 -15.30
N ALA A 249 7.70 14.75 -16.56
CA ALA A 249 8.63 13.74 -17.03
C ALA A 249 10.09 14.18 -16.88
N THR A 250 10.96 13.20 -16.70
CA THR A 250 12.42 13.34 -16.86
C THR A 250 12.93 12.22 -17.76
N SER A 251 14.25 12.14 -17.98
CA SER A 251 14.85 10.97 -18.63
C SER A 251 14.70 9.67 -17.83
N ALA A 252 14.41 9.76 -16.52
CA ALA A 252 14.34 8.61 -15.62
C ALA A 252 12.91 8.09 -15.40
N HIS A 253 11.88 8.90 -15.66
CA HIS A 253 10.49 8.54 -15.39
C HIS A 253 9.47 9.36 -16.21
N PRO A 254 8.26 8.82 -16.45
CA PRO A 254 7.15 9.59 -17.01
C PRO A 254 6.66 10.69 -16.04
N PRO A 255 5.73 11.56 -16.47
CA PRO A 255 4.99 12.39 -15.52
C PRO A 255 4.26 11.49 -14.51
N PHE A 256 4.12 11.95 -13.27
CA PHE A 256 3.49 11.17 -12.21
C PHE A 256 2.88 12.06 -11.14
N VAL A 257 2.03 11.45 -10.31
CA VAL A 257 1.43 12.09 -9.14
C VAL A 257 1.94 11.40 -7.88
N HIS A 258 2.52 12.18 -6.97
CA HIS A 258 2.76 11.79 -5.59
C HIS A 258 1.47 11.90 -4.80
N LEU A 259 1.16 10.90 -3.98
CA LEU A 259 0.13 10.97 -2.96
C LEU A 259 0.58 10.31 -1.66
N ASP A 260 0.09 10.83 -0.54
CA ASP A 260 0.28 10.19 0.76
C ASP A 260 -0.97 10.26 1.66
N VAL A 261 -0.91 9.62 2.82
CA VAL A 261 -2.00 9.54 3.80
C VAL A 261 -1.64 10.19 5.15
N ARG A 262 -0.84 11.26 5.14
CA ARG A 262 -0.42 12.00 6.35
C ARG A 262 -1.57 12.67 7.13
N GLY A 263 -2.80 12.57 6.64
CA GLY A 263 -4.02 13.07 7.29
C GLY A 263 -4.29 14.56 7.10
N THR A 264 -3.33 15.35 6.62
CA THR A 264 -3.46 16.80 6.42
C THR A 264 -3.20 17.20 4.97
N LYS A 265 -3.92 18.21 4.47
CA LYS A 265 -3.78 18.71 3.10
C LYS A 265 -2.40 19.35 2.92
N ALA A 266 -1.61 18.85 1.98
CA ALA A 266 -0.41 19.49 1.46
C ALA A 266 -0.41 19.37 -0.06
N ARG A 267 -0.11 20.46 -0.78
CA ARG A 267 -0.22 20.57 -2.24
C ARG A 267 1.00 21.24 -2.81
N TRP A 268 1.59 20.68 -3.86
CA TRP A 268 2.77 21.25 -4.50
C TRP A 268 2.89 20.81 -5.96
N GLN A 269 3.73 21.53 -6.69
CA GLN A 269 4.28 21.10 -7.97
C GLN A 269 5.74 20.75 -7.75
N GLY A 270 6.18 19.60 -8.25
CA GLY A 270 7.57 19.16 -8.15
C GLY A 270 8.37 19.29 -9.44
#